data_AF-A0A5C3KFK7-F1
#
_entry.id   AF-A0A5C3KFK7-F1
#
_cell.length_a   1.000
_cell.length_b   1.000
_cell.length_c   1.000
_cell.angle_alpha   90.00
_cell.angle_beta   90.00
_cell.angle_gamma   90.00
#
_symmetry.space_group_name_H-M   'P 1'
#
loop_
_entity.id
_entity.type
_entity.pdbx_description
1 polymer ?
#
loop_
_entity_poly.entity_id
_entity_poly.type
_entity_poly.pdbx_seq_one_letter_code
_entity_poly.pdbx_strand_id
1 'polypeptide(L)'
;MLSVARTRRISRCYLTPHISKALSTQQVDSKLVKIASDGGNWLYSWSISDAFSTIATRNLCLEQLVHGLRFYNSRYLWKALAGPTSTDSFLVCRLMSRAVASKNLELALQHLHTLRTRGLPPNPDAVNRLVLLCAFYNQPRLANDIAKWFEATYPVHKFDRSIWLECAAASSFARYDKTPEKVGGGCILA
;
A
#
# COMPACT_ATOMS: atom_id res chain seq x y z
N MET A 1 12.00 -24.18 10.46
CA MET A 1 11.02 -23.78 11.49
C MET A 1 11.68 -23.75 12.88
N LEU A 2 12.65 -22.86 13.08
CA LEU A 2 13.27 -22.59 14.38
C LEU A 2 13.51 -21.08 14.44
N SER A 3 13.34 -20.45 15.61
CA SER A 3 13.59 -19.03 15.92
C SER A 3 12.36 -18.09 16.00
N VAL A 4 11.32 -18.46 16.74
CA VAL A 4 10.39 -17.48 17.35
C VAL A 4 10.53 -17.44 18.89
N ALA A 5 11.13 -18.48 19.50
CA ALA A 5 11.27 -18.58 20.95
C ALA A 5 12.43 -17.75 21.55
N ARG A 6 13.42 -17.34 20.75
CA ARG A 6 14.62 -16.63 21.27
C ARG A 6 14.46 -15.11 21.41
N THR A 7 13.52 -14.49 20.70
CA THR A 7 13.32 -13.03 20.74
C THR A 7 12.56 -12.56 21.99
N ARG A 8 11.75 -13.43 22.62
CA ARG A 8 11.01 -13.07 23.84
C ARG A 8 11.89 -12.81 25.07
N ARG A 9 13.16 -13.26 25.08
CA ARG A 9 14.08 -13.00 26.20
C ARG A 9 14.83 -11.68 26.10
N ILE A 10 14.96 -11.09 24.91
CA ILE A 10 15.79 -9.89 24.73
C ILE A 10 15.00 -8.62 25.06
N SER A 11 13.68 -8.60 24.81
CA SER A 11 12.83 -7.43 25.09
C SER A 11 12.62 -7.12 26.58
N ARG A 12 12.98 -8.04 27.48
CA ARG A 12 12.91 -7.82 28.95
C ARG A 12 14.17 -7.20 29.55
N CYS A 13 15.27 -7.12 28.82
CA CYS A 13 16.57 -6.75 29.39
C CYS A 13 16.97 -5.28 29.20
N TYR A 14 16.26 -4.50 28.39
CA TYR A 14 16.58 -3.08 28.15
C TYR A 14 15.69 -2.08 28.89
N LEU A 15 14.66 -2.55 29.61
CA LEU A 15 13.94 -1.72 30.57
C LEU A 15 14.60 -1.93 31.93
N THR A 16 15.58 -1.08 32.24
CA THR A 16 16.10 -0.95 33.60
C THR A 16 14.92 -0.82 34.59
N PRO A 17 14.88 -1.61 35.68
CA PRO A 17 13.76 -1.65 36.62
C PRO A 17 13.52 -0.34 37.41
N HIS A 18 14.29 0.71 37.15
CA HIS A 18 14.21 1.99 37.86
C HIS A 18 13.29 3.02 37.21
N ILE A 19 12.85 2.84 35.95
CA ILE A 19 11.93 3.80 35.28
C ILE A 19 10.45 3.41 35.48
N SER A 20 10.18 2.17 35.90
CA SER A 20 8.82 1.61 35.98
C SER A 20 7.97 2.13 37.16
N LYS A 21 8.50 3.00 38.03
CA LYS A 21 7.77 3.47 39.23
C LYS A 21 7.17 4.87 39.13
N ALA A 22 7.32 5.61 38.01
CA ALA A 22 6.91 7.02 37.99
C ALA A 22 6.06 7.47 36.77
N LEU A 23 5.87 6.67 35.73
CA LEU A 23 5.02 7.05 34.60
C LEU A 23 3.96 6.00 34.31
N SER A 24 2.74 6.44 34.05
CA SER A 24 1.69 5.57 33.56
C SER A 24 2.12 4.94 32.24
N THR A 25 1.77 3.67 32.02
CA THR A 25 2.11 2.92 30.79
C THR A 25 1.73 3.71 29.53
N GLN A 26 0.62 4.44 29.54
CA GLN A 26 0.19 5.32 28.43
C GLN A 26 1.15 6.49 28.13
N GLN A 27 1.78 7.09 29.13
CA GLN A 27 2.72 8.19 28.91
C GLN A 27 4.05 7.72 28.31
N VAL A 28 4.48 6.50 28.63
CA VAL A 28 5.67 5.88 28.03
C VAL A 28 5.39 5.53 26.57
N ASP A 29 4.22 4.94 26.29
CA ASP A 29 3.81 4.56 24.93
C ASP A 29 3.73 5.77 24.00
N SER A 30 3.12 6.87 24.45
CA SER A 30 3.02 8.11 23.66
C SER A 30 4.38 8.76 23.37
N LYS A 31 5.33 8.73 24.32
CA LYS A 31 6.70 9.22 24.09
C LYS A 31 7.46 8.33 23.11
N LEU A 32 7.31 7.00 23.22
CA LEU A 32 7.95 6.06 22.29
C LEU A 32 7.40 6.19 20.87
N VAL A 33 6.09 6.36 20.72
CA VAL A 33 5.44 6.66 19.43
C VAL A 33 5.96 7.99 18.86
N LYS A 34 6.16 9.01 19.70
CA LYS A 34 6.76 10.28 19.24
C LYS A 34 8.22 10.12 18.77
N ILE A 35 9.01 9.34 19.51
CA ILE A 35 10.40 9.03 19.12
C ILE A 35 10.42 8.22 17.81
N ALA A 36 9.47 7.30 17.62
CA ALA A 36 9.34 6.51 16.41
C ALA A 36 8.84 7.32 15.20
N SER A 37 8.08 8.42 15.39
CA SER A 37 7.75 9.35 14.30
C SER A 37 8.89 10.30 13.95
N ASP A 38 9.62 10.79 14.96
CA ASP A 38 10.65 11.82 14.79
C ASP A 38 11.97 11.19 14.33
N GLY A 39 12.24 9.96 14.75
CA GLY A 39 13.40 9.19 14.37
C GLY A 39 13.29 8.73 12.92
N GLY A 40 13.94 9.43 11.99
CA GLY A 40 14.10 9.01 10.59
C GLY A 40 14.84 7.67 10.38
N ASN A 41 15.04 6.88 11.44
CA ASN A 41 15.67 5.57 11.42
C ASN A 41 14.63 4.48 11.71
N TRP A 42 14.26 3.77 10.64
CA TRP A 42 13.28 2.68 10.65
C TRP A 42 13.61 1.55 11.65
N LEU A 43 14.89 1.37 12.00
CA LEU A 43 15.32 0.31 12.90
C LEU A 43 14.78 0.56 14.32
N TYR A 44 14.76 1.82 14.77
CA TYR A 44 14.16 2.17 16.06
C TYR A 44 12.66 1.92 16.04
N SER A 45 11.96 2.39 15.00
CA SER A 45 10.52 2.14 14.84
C SER A 45 10.21 0.63 14.83
N TRP A 46 11.08 -0.20 14.24
CA TRP A 46 10.92 -1.66 14.28
C TRP A 46 11.13 -2.22 15.68
N SER A 47 12.24 -1.88 16.35
CA SER A 47 12.50 -2.35 17.72
C SER A 47 11.36 -1.99 18.68
N ILE A 48 10.80 -0.79 18.53
CA ILE A 48 9.66 -0.30 19.29
C ILE A 48 8.40 -1.10 18.94
N SER A 49 8.13 -1.33 17.66
CA SER A 49 7.00 -2.16 17.22
C SER A 49 7.07 -3.61 17.72
N ASP A 50 8.27 -4.17 17.89
CA ASP A 50 8.46 -5.54 18.41
C ASP A 50 8.34 -5.61 19.93
N ALA A 51 8.60 -4.49 20.63
CA ALA A 51 8.43 -4.37 22.07
C ALA A 51 6.95 -4.26 22.49
N PHE A 52 6.07 -3.77 21.61
CA PHE A 52 4.65 -3.63 21.91
C PHE A 52 3.88 -4.95 21.80
N SER A 53 3.18 -5.32 22.87
CA SER A 53 2.37 -6.54 22.97
C SER A 53 0.91 -6.34 22.54
N THR A 54 0.40 -5.10 22.55
CA THR A 54 -0.98 -4.80 22.22
C THR A 54 -1.15 -4.50 20.73
N ILE A 55 -2.22 -5.03 20.12
CA ILE A 55 -2.47 -4.92 18.68
C ILE A 55 -2.66 -3.45 18.25
N ALA A 56 -3.36 -2.64 19.06
CA ALA A 56 -3.66 -1.25 18.72
C ALA A 56 -2.41 -0.35 18.67
N THR A 57 -1.52 -0.44 19.67
CA THR A 57 -0.26 0.32 19.69
C THR A 57 0.69 -0.14 18.58
N ARG A 58 0.64 -1.44 18.26
CA ARG A 58 1.40 -2.01 17.16
C ARG A 58 0.97 -1.46 15.80
N ASN A 59 -0.33 -1.23 15.56
CA ASN A 59 -0.80 -0.62 14.30
C ASN A 59 -0.29 0.82 14.14
N LEU A 60 -0.34 1.63 15.21
CA LEU A 60 0.23 2.98 15.23
C LEU A 60 1.74 2.99 14.93
N CYS A 61 2.49 2.07 15.54
CA CYS A 61 3.92 1.93 15.29
C CYS A 61 4.22 1.40 13.89
N LEU A 62 3.38 0.51 13.35
CA LEU A 62 3.48 0.02 11.97
C LEU A 62 3.26 1.14 10.96
N GLU A 63 2.32 2.06 11.21
CA GLU A 63 2.14 3.22 10.35
C GLU A 63 3.38 4.11 10.31
N GLN A 64 3.96 4.39 11.47
CA GLN A 64 5.19 5.18 11.57
C GLN A 64 6.39 4.43 10.96
N LEU A 65 6.45 3.12 11.13
CA LEU A 65 7.47 2.27 10.50
C LEU A 65 7.33 2.28 8.97
N VAL A 66 6.10 2.19 8.44
CA VAL A 66 5.83 2.30 6.99
C VAL A 66 6.24 3.68 6.48
N HIS A 67 6.00 4.73 7.28
CA HIS A 67 6.44 6.08 6.98
C HIS A 67 7.97 6.22 7.00
N GLY A 68 8.67 5.65 7.98
CA GLY A 68 10.14 5.64 8.05
C GLY A 68 10.77 4.81 6.93
N LEU A 69 10.14 3.69 6.57
CA LEU A 69 10.51 2.85 5.44
C LEU A 69 10.14 3.47 4.07
N ARG A 70 9.73 4.75 4.04
CA ARG A 70 9.35 5.40 2.77
C ARG A 70 10.49 5.52 1.76
N PHE A 71 11.71 5.62 2.25
CA PHE A 71 12.91 5.79 1.44
C PHE A 71 13.71 4.49 1.24
N TYR A 72 13.26 3.38 1.80
CA TYR A 72 13.98 2.10 1.78
C TYR A 72 13.36 1.10 0.80
N ASN A 73 14.12 0.06 0.47
CA ASN A 73 13.73 -0.99 -0.45
C ASN A 73 12.45 -1.72 0.03
N SER A 74 11.54 -2.01 -0.91
CA SER A 74 10.25 -2.67 -0.67
C SER A 74 10.36 -4.01 0.07
N ARG A 75 11.50 -4.71 -0.04
CA ARG A 75 11.73 -5.99 0.68
C ARG A 75 11.56 -5.86 2.20
N TYR A 76 12.05 -4.77 2.80
CA TYR A 76 11.95 -4.57 4.25
C TYR A 76 10.52 -4.24 4.67
N LEU A 77 9.81 -3.49 3.83
CA LEU A 77 8.39 -3.18 4.01
C LEU A 77 7.57 -4.47 4.05
N TRP A 78 7.77 -5.36 3.08
CA TRP A 78 7.08 -6.65 3.03
C TRP A 78 7.41 -7.55 4.21
N LYS A 79 8.65 -7.54 4.70
CA LYS A 79 9.01 -8.30 5.90
C LYS A 79 8.31 -7.78 7.15
N ALA A 80 8.14 -6.46 7.28
CA ALA A 80 7.36 -5.86 8.35
C ALA A 80 5.86 -6.20 8.24
N LEU A 81 5.35 -6.31 7.02
CA LEU A 81 3.97 -6.67 6.70
C LEU A 81 3.69 -8.18 6.77
N ALA A 82 4.71 -9.03 6.68
CA ALA A 82 4.53 -10.48 6.75
C ALA A 82 4.06 -10.97 8.14
N GLY A 83 4.03 -10.09 9.14
CA GLY A 83 3.48 -10.40 10.46
C GLY A 83 1.96 -10.65 10.45
N PRO A 84 1.43 -11.34 11.47
CA PRO A 84 0.01 -11.66 11.61
C PRO A 84 -0.91 -10.44 11.79
N THR A 85 -0.34 -9.24 11.88
CA THR A 85 -1.02 -7.96 12.06
C THR A 85 -1.26 -7.19 10.75
N SER A 86 -0.94 -7.76 9.58
CA SER A 86 -1.22 -7.13 8.27
C SER A 86 -2.69 -7.18 7.83
N THR A 87 -3.61 -7.47 8.75
CA THR A 87 -5.04 -7.60 8.50
C THR A 87 -5.79 -6.27 8.44
N ASP A 88 -5.12 -5.15 8.71
CA ASP A 88 -5.79 -3.84 8.68
C ASP A 88 -5.97 -3.35 7.24
N SER A 89 -7.24 -3.16 6.84
CA SER A 89 -7.60 -2.60 5.53
C SER A 89 -6.93 -1.25 5.30
N PHE A 90 -6.86 -0.43 6.36
CA PHE A 90 -6.34 0.92 6.26
C PHE A 90 -4.87 0.95 5.86
N LEU A 91 -4.08 0.04 6.44
CA LEU A 91 -2.65 -0.05 6.17
C LEU A 91 -2.41 -0.50 4.71
N VAL A 92 -3.14 -1.50 4.23
CA VAL A 92 -3.01 -1.96 2.82
C VAL A 92 -3.47 -0.89 1.84
N CYS A 93 -4.54 -0.15 2.15
CA CYS A 93 -4.97 1.00 1.36
C CYS A 93 -3.88 2.09 1.30
N ARG A 94 -3.22 2.38 2.42
CA ARG A 94 -2.13 3.38 2.45
C ARG A 94 -0.92 2.93 1.63
N LEU A 95 -0.58 1.63 1.67
CA LEU A 95 0.45 1.05 0.81
C LEU A 95 0.10 1.15 -0.67
N MET A 96 -1.16 0.87 -1.02
CA MET A 96 -1.67 1.03 -2.38
C MET A 96 -1.56 2.49 -2.85
N SER A 97 -2.02 3.45 -2.03
CA SER A 97 -1.89 4.89 -2.33
C SER A 97 -0.44 5.31 -2.55
N ARG A 98 0.49 4.75 -1.78
CA ARG A 98 1.93 4.99 -1.94
C ARG A 98 2.46 4.39 -3.25
N ALA A 99 2.07 3.16 -3.58
CA ALA A 99 2.47 2.51 -4.82
C ALA A 99 1.98 3.32 -6.04
N VAL A 100 0.75 3.82 -5.98
CA VAL A 100 0.18 4.72 -6.99
C VAL A 100 0.95 6.04 -7.08
N ALA A 101 1.30 6.65 -5.95
CA ALA A 101 2.10 7.88 -5.92
C ALA A 101 3.53 7.67 -6.49
N SER A 102 4.12 6.49 -6.29
CA SER A 102 5.39 6.11 -6.92
C SER A 102 5.26 5.65 -8.37
N LYS A 103 4.06 5.74 -8.96
CA LYS A 103 3.72 5.25 -10.30
C LYS A 103 4.08 3.78 -10.54
N ASN A 104 4.07 2.96 -9.48
CA ASN A 104 4.33 1.53 -9.59
C ASN A 104 2.99 0.79 -9.71
N LEU A 105 2.55 0.59 -10.95
CA LEU A 105 1.26 0.00 -11.27
C LEU A 105 1.14 -1.45 -10.76
N GLU A 106 2.16 -2.28 -10.99
CA GLU A 106 2.14 -3.70 -10.60
C GLU A 106 1.96 -3.85 -9.09
N LEU A 107 2.73 -3.11 -8.30
CA LEU A 107 2.65 -3.16 -6.84
C LEU A 107 1.29 -2.68 -6.33
N ALA A 108 0.72 -1.63 -6.95
CA ALA A 108 -0.61 -1.15 -6.59
C ALA A 108 -1.70 -2.20 -6.87
N LEU A 109 -1.62 -2.91 -8.00
CA LEU A 109 -2.54 -3.99 -8.34
C LEU A 109 -2.41 -5.19 -7.40
N GLN A 110 -1.19 -5.54 -6.98
CA GLN A 110 -0.97 -6.58 -5.97
C GLN A 110 -1.64 -6.23 -4.64
N HIS A 111 -1.55 -4.97 -4.21
CA HIS A 111 -2.24 -4.50 -3.00
C HIS A 111 -3.76 -4.51 -3.15
N LEU A 112 -4.29 -4.08 -4.30
CA LEU A 112 -5.72 -4.18 -4.58
C LEU A 112 -6.21 -5.63 -4.56
N HIS A 113 -5.46 -6.55 -5.17
CA HIS A 113 -5.77 -7.97 -5.15
C HIS A 113 -5.72 -8.54 -3.72
N THR A 114 -4.77 -8.09 -2.90
CA THR A 114 -4.69 -8.47 -1.48
C THR A 114 -5.92 -8.01 -0.70
N LEU A 115 -6.40 -6.77 -0.93
CA LEU A 115 -7.63 -6.27 -0.33
C LEU A 115 -8.84 -7.13 -0.76
N ARG A 116 -8.94 -7.41 -2.06
CA ARG A 116 -10.04 -8.21 -2.62
C ARG A 116 -10.06 -9.65 -2.11
N THR A 117 -8.93 -10.34 -2.09
CA THR A 117 -8.83 -11.73 -1.61
C THR A 117 -9.12 -11.86 -0.12
N ARG A 118 -8.85 -10.80 0.66
CA ARG A 118 -9.16 -10.75 2.09
C ARG A 118 -10.55 -10.18 2.40
N GLY A 119 -11.32 -9.76 1.39
CA GLY A 119 -12.64 -9.13 1.59
C GLY A 119 -12.58 -7.79 2.33
N LEU A 120 -11.45 -7.10 2.28
CA LEU A 120 -11.25 -5.83 2.97
C LEU A 120 -11.68 -4.66 2.06
N PRO A 121 -12.42 -3.66 2.57
CA PRO A 121 -12.92 -2.56 1.75
C PRO A 121 -11.77 -1.63 1.33
N PRO A 122 -11.53 -1.43 0.01
CA PRO A 122 -10.52 -0.49 -0.45
C PRO A 122 -10.97 0.95 -0.27
N ASN A 123 -10.02 1.85 -0.04
CA ASN A 123 -10.28 3.29 0.01
C ASN A 123 -10.65 3.81 -1.40
N PRO A 124 -11.81 4.48 -1.58
CA PRO A 124 -12.25 4.98 -2.89
C PRO A 124 -11.24 5.92 -3.54
N ASP A 125 -10.61 6.82 -2.78
CA ASP A 125 -9.65 7.77 -3.32
C ASP A 125 -8.40 7.07 -3.89
N ALA A 126 -7.98 5.99 -3.24
CA ALA A 126 -6.84 5.21 -3.67
C ALA A 126 -7.16 4.43 -4.96
N VAL A 127 -8.38 3.90 -5.08
CA VAL A 127 -8.84 3.22 -6.29
C VAL A 127 -9.02 4.21 -7.45
N ASN A 128 -9.57 5.40 -7.20
CA ASN A 128 -9.69 6.49 -8.19
C ASN A 128 -8.33 6.81 -8.82
N ARG A 129 -7.32 7.03 -7.98
CA ARG A 129 -5.95 7.32 -8.45
C ARG A 129 -5.33 6.14 -9.18
N LEU A 130 -5.62 4.90 -8.76
CA LEU A 130 -5.16 3.70 -9.45
C LEU A 130 -5.77 3.57 -10.85
N VAL A 131 -7.08 3.81 -11.00
CA VAL A 131 -7.77 3.80 -12.30
C VAL A 131 -7.19 4.85 -13.24
N LEU A 132 -6.97 6.07 -12.74
CA LEU A 132 -6.30 7.13 -13.51
C LEU A 132 -4.87 6.73 -13.90
N LEU A 133 -4.13 6.07 -13.00
CA LEU A 133 -2.79 5.57 -13.31
C LEU A 133 -2.83 4.50 -14.41
N CYS A 134 -3.80 3.58 -14.39
CA CYS A 134 -4.00 2.59 -15.45
C CYS A 134 -4.31 3.26 -16.80
N ALA A 135 -5.16 4.29 -16.80
CA ALA A 135 -5.48 5.07 -18.00
C ALA A 135 -4.22 5.77 -18.54
N PHE A 136 -3.43 6.39 -17.66
CA PHE A 136 -2.17 7.04 -18.01
C PHE A 136 -1.13 6.08 -18.61
N TYR A 137 -1.10 4.82 -18.17
CA TYR A 137 -0.24 3.78 -18.74
C TYR A 137 -0.80 3.14 -20.02
N ASN A 138 -1.81 3.75 -20.66
CA ASN A 138 -2.50 3.21 -21.83
C ASN A 138 -3.02 1.78 -21.63
N GLN A 139 -3.51 1.48 -20.41
CA GLN A 139 -4.19 0.22 -20.09
C GLN A 139 -5.69 0.44 -19.84
N PRO A 140 -6.45 0.94 -20.83
CA PRO A 140 -7.84 1.35 -20.65
C PRO A 140 -8.79 0.19 -20.29
N ARG A 141 -8.51 -1.02 -20.80
CA ARG A 141 -9.31 -2.21 -20.47
C ARG A 141 -9.22 -2.53 -18.97
N LEU A 142 -8.00 -2.56 -18.45
CA LEU A 142 -7.76 -2.80 -17.02
C LEU A 142 -8.38 -1.69 -16.16
N ALA A 143 -8.24 -0.42 -16.58
CA ALA A 143 -8.84 0.72 -15.89
C ALA A 143 -10.37 0.56 -15.77
N ASN A 144 -11.03 0.22 -16.88
CA ASN A 144 -12.47 -0.02 -16.92
C ASN A 144 -12.90 -1.22 -16.08
N ASP A 145 -12.13 -2.32 -16.11
CA ASP A 145 -12.46 -3.53 -15.34
C ASP A 145 -12.38 -3.26 -13.83
N ILE A 146 -11.36 -2.52 -13.38
CA ILE A 146 -11.21 -2.11 -11.98
C ILE A 146 -12.37 -1.18 -11.58
N ALA A 147 -12.69 -0.18 -12.41
CA ALA A 147 -13.76 0.76 -12.11
C ALA A 147 -15.13 0.06 -12.00
N LYS A 148 -15.47 -0.78 -12.97
CA LYS A 148 -16.72 -1.56 -12.97
C LYS A 148 -16.81 -2.50 -11.77
N TRP A 149 -15.71 -3.21 -11.46
CA TRP A 149 -15.66 -4.09 -10.30
C TRP A 149 -15.90 -3.31 -9.00
N PHE A 150 -15.26 -2.15 -8.84
CA PHE A 150 -15.38 -1.35 -7.63
C PHE A 150 -16.80 -0.80 -7.45
N GLU A 151 -17.43 -0.24 -8.49
CA GLU A 151 -18.82 0.25 -8.40
C GLU A 151 -19.83 -0.89 -8.18
N ALA A 152 -19.60 -2.06 -8.78
CA ALA A 152 -20.45 -3.23 -8.57
C ALA A 152 -20.35 -3.77 -7.14
N THR A 153 -19.16 -3.70 -6.53
CA THR A 153 -18.92 -4.19 -5.16
C THR A 153 -19.33 -3.16 -4.11
N TYR A 154 -19.14 -1.86 -4.38
CA TYR A 154 -19.36 -0.76 -3.45
C TYR A 154 -20.26 0.33 -4.08
N PRO A 155 -21.58 0.08 -4.19
CA PRO A 155 -22.50 0.94 -4.95
C PRO A 155 -22.69 2.36 -4.39
N VAL A 156 -22.30 2.58 -3.13
CA VAL A 156 -22.32 3.90 -2.48
C VAL A 156 -21.20 4.81 -3.01
N HIS A 157 -20.12 4.23 -3.54
CA HIS A 157 -18.96 4.96 -4.03
C HIS A 157 -18.88 4.89 -5.55
N LYS A 158 -19.49 5.87 -6.22
CA LYS A 158 -19.42 6.02 -7.67
C LYS A 158 -18.21 6.86 -8.07
N PHE A 159 -17.58 6.51 -9.20
CA PHE A 159 -16.53 7.34 -9.76
C PHE A 159 -17.10 8.65 -10.31
N ASP A 160 -16.30 9.71 -10.23
CA ASP A 160 -16.63 10.95 -10.90
C ASP A 160 -16.60 10.76 -12.43
N ARG A 161 -17.41 11.53 -13.15
CA ARG A 161 -17.50 11.49 -14.62
C ARG A 161 -16.16 11.79 -15.28
N SER A 162 -15.33 12.63 -14.66
CA SER A 162 -13.98 12.95 -15.12
C SER A 162 -13.11 11.70 -15.31
N ILE A 163 -13.18 10.73 -14.39
CA ILE A 163 -12.38 9.50 -14.44
C ILE A 163 -12.81 8.63 -15.62
N TRP A 164 -14.10 8.55 -15.89
CA TRP A 164 -14.63 7.81 -17.05
C TRP A 164 -14.20 8.44 -18.38
N LEU A 165 -14.12 9.77 -18.46
CA LEU A 165 -13.61 10.47 -19.64
C LEU A 165 -12.13 10.16 -19.88
N GLU A 166 -11.30 10.13 -18.84
CA GLU A 166 -9.89 9.74 -18.95
C GLU A 166 -9.73 8.30 -19.43
N CYS A 167 -10.53 7.37 -18.91
CA CYS A 167 -10.56 5.98 -19.40
C CYS A 167 -11.00 5.89 -20.87
N ALA A 168 -11.97 6.70 -21.30
CA ALA A 168 -12.44 6.76 -22.68
C ALA A 168 -11.38 7.35 -23.61
N ALA A 169 -10.68 8.41 -23.17
CA ALA A 169 -9.56 9.00 -23.89
C ALA A 169 -8.41 7.99 -24.05
N ALA A 170 -8.00 7.31 -22.98
CA ALA A 170 -6.99 6.25 -23.07
C ALA A 170 -7.43 5.09 -24.01
N SER A 171 -8.73 4.79 -24.06
CA SER A 171 -9.29 3.77 -24.97
C SER A 171 -9.22 4.19 -26.44
N SER A 172 -9.47 5.47 -26.74
CA SER A 172 -9.38 5.98 -28.10
C SER A 172 -7.93 6.03 -28.58
N PHE A 173 -7.01 6.51 -27.75
CA PHE A 173 -5.56 6.49 -28.03
C PHE A 173 -5.07 5.07 -28.34
N ALA A 174 -5.38 4.09 -27.49
CA ALA A 174 -4.98 2.69 -27.71
C ALA A 174 -5.54 2.08 -29.01
N ARG A 175 -6.60 2.65 -29.58
CA ARG A 175 -7.20 2.20 -30.85
C ARG A 175 -6.57 2.91 -32.05
N TYR A 176 -6.20 4.19 -31.93
CA TYR A 176 -5.52 4.94 -32.98
C TYR A 176 -4.05 4.55 -33.14
N ASP A 177 -3.36 4.19 -32.06
CA ASP A 177 -1.99 3.64 -32.12
C ASP A 177 -1.93 2.30 -32.87
N LYS A 178 -3.06 1.59 -32.97
CA LYS A 178 -3.19 0.36 -33.76
C LYS A 178 -3.58 0.61 -35.20
N THR A 179 -3.50 1.85 -35.70
CA THR A 179 -3.63 2.08 -37.13
C THR A 179 -2.57 1.26 -37.86
N PRO A 180 -2.97 0.44 -38.84
CA PRO A 180 -2.07 -0.51 -39.45
C PRO A 180 -0.91 0.24 -40.09
N GLU A 181 0.32 -0.13 -39.72
CA GLU A 181 1.47 0.07 -40.60
C GLU A 181 1.00 -0.34 -42.00
N LYS A 182 1.08 0.61 -42.94
CA LYS A 182 0.71 0.45 -44.33
C LYS A 182 1.18 -0.93 -44.79
N VAL A 183 0.23 -1.84 -45.02
CA VAL A 183 0.48 -3.07 -45.76
C VAL A 183 1.15 -2.62 -47.04
N GLY A 184 2.44 -2.97 -47.16
CA GLY A 184 3.32 -2.50 -48.21
C GLY A 184 2.65 -2.64 -49.56
N GLY A 185 2.67 -1.53 -50.31
CA GLY A 185 2.18 -1.49 -51.67
C GLY A 185 2.89 -2.53 -52.53
N GLY A 186 2.19 -3.62 -52.84
CA GLY A 186 2.45 -4.38 -54.04
C GLY A 186 1.99 -3.57 -55.23
N CYS A 187 2.88 -2.71 -55.75
CA CYS A 187 2.74 -2.19 -57.11
C CYS A 187 2.88 -3.37 -58.07
N ILE A 188 1.75 -3.96 -58.47
CA ILE A 188 1.69 -4.82 -59.64
C ILE A 188 1.55 -3.87 -60.83
N LEU A 189 2.69 -3.50 -61.41
CA LEU A 189 2.74 -3.00 -62.79
C LEU A 189 2.76 -4.25 -63.69
N ALA A 190 1.68 -4.45 -64.44
CA ALA A 190 1.61 -5.32 -65.60
C ALA A 190 1.29 -4.45 -66.82
#